data_AF-A0A848BBX6-F1
#
_entry.id   AF-A0A848BBX6-F1
#
_cell.length_a   1.000
_cell.length_b   1.000
_cell.length_c   1.000
_cell.angle_alpha   90.00
_cell.angle_beta   90.00
_cell.angle_gamma   90.00
#
_symmetry.space_group_name_H-M   'P 1'
#
loop_
_entity.id
_entity.type
_entity.pdbx_description
1 polymer ?
#
loop_
_entity_poly.entity_id
_entity_poly.type
_entity_poly.pdbx_seq_one_letter_code
_entity_poly.pdbx_strand_id
1 'polypeptide(L)' 'MWIGLIELPLIPAFGAWLSCRHGYLLQSPDTGEALVAYRDGRTIRVLYDGKSTRCSRGVMALWHTFECFCLGR' A
#
# COMPACT_ATOMS: atom_id res chain seq x y z
N MET A 1 7.72 8.88 -8.75
CA MET A 1 7.50 7.52 -8.21
C MET A 1 8.37 7.38 -6.98
N TRP A 2 7.83 6.91 -5.86
CA TRP A 2 8.62 6.65 -4.65
C TRP A 2 9.12 5.21 -4.68
N ILE A 3 10.35 4.96 -4.20
CA ILE A 3 11.04 3.68 -4.34
C ILE A 3 11.63 3.28 -2.98
N GLY A 4 11.38 2.04 -2.54
CA GLY A 4 12.01 1.43 -1.37
C GLY A 4 11.53 1.94 -0.01
N LEU A 5 10.47 2.75 0.04
CA LEU A 5 9.97 3.33 1.30
C LEU A 5 8.89 2.49 2.00
N ILE A 6 8.16 1.67 1.24
CA ILE A 6 7.18 0.75 1.82
C ILE A 6 7.90 -0.54 2.17
N GLU A 7 7.90 -0.91 3.44
CA GLU A 7 8.47 -2.16 3.92
C GLU A 7 7.60 -3.34 3.50
N LEU A 8 8.16 -4.26 2.71
CA LEU A 8 7.45 -5.43 2.18
C LEU A 8 6.73 -6.25 3.27
N PRO A 9 7.33 -6.55 4.45
CA PRO A 9 6.68 -7.35 5.48
C PRO A 9 5.43 -6.71 6.10
N LEU A 10 5.31 -5.38 6.01
CA LEU A 10 4.21 -4.62 6.60
C LEU A 10 3.06 -4.38 5.61
N ILE A 11 3.21 -4.77 4.34
CA ILE A 11 2.18 -4.63 3.31
C ILE A 11 0.85 -5.32 3.70
N PRO A 12 0.83 -6.54 4.28
CA PRO A 12 -0.44 -7.16 4.71
C PRO A 12 -1.18 -6.33 5.77
N ALA A 13 -0.45 -5.79 6.75
CA ALA A 13 -1.02 -4.95 7.79
C ALA A 13 -1.54 -3.62 7.23
N PHE A 14 -0.79 -3.01 6.30
CA PHE A 14 -1.22 -1.82 5.59
C PHE A 14 -2.47 -2.08 4.73
N GLY A 15 -2.54 -3.20 4.03
CA GLY A 15 -3.72 -3.63 3.27
C GLY A 15 -4.94 -3.81 4.18
N ALA A 16 -4.78 -4.48 5.32
CA ALA A 16 -5.85 -4.64 6.30
C ALA A 16 -6.34 -3.28 6.84
N TRP A 17 -5.42 -2.35 7.13
CA TRP A 17 -5.76 -1.00 7.55
C TRP A 17 -6.53 -0.21 6.48
N LEU A 18 -6.13 -0.31 5.20
CA LEU A 18 -6.84 0.30 4.08
C LEU A 18 -8.28 -0.24 3.97
N SER A 19 -8.46 -1.55 4.13
CA SER A 19 -9.78 -2.19 4.07
C SER A 19 -10.66 -1.80 5.26
N CYS A 20 -10.15 -1.94 6.48
CA CYS A 20 -10.95 -1.77 7.69
C CYS A 20 -11.25 -0.31 8.02
N ARG A 21 -10.32 0.62 7.75
CA ARG A 21 -10.44 2.04 8.14
C ARG A 21 -10.73 2.98 6.98
N HIS A 22 -10.32 2.63 5.78
CA HIS A 22 -10.41 3.53 4.62
C HIS A 22 -11.31 2.99 3.50
N GLY A 23 -12.04 1.90 3.73
CA GLY A 23 -13.06 1.40 2.81
C GLY A 23 -12.53 0.96 1.46
N TYR A 24 -11.24 0.62 1.37
CA TYR A 24 -10.68 0.05 0.15
C TYR A 24 -11.03 -1.44 0.04
N LEU A 25 -11.35 -1.88 -1.16
CA LEU A 25 -11.50 -3.28 -1.50
C LEU A 25 -10.15 -3.83 -1.93
N LEU A 26 -9.58 -4.75 -1.15
CA LEU A 26 -8.35 -5.44 -1.54
C LEU A 26 -8.61 -6.33 -2.75
N GLN A 27 -7.69 -6.29 -3.71
CA GLN A 27 -7.73 -7.13 -4.90
C GLN A 27 -6.56 -8.11 -4.88
N SER A 28 -6.69 -9.22 -5.61
CA SER A 28 -5.56 -10.12 -5.83
C SER A 28 -4.48 -9.37 -6.60
N PRO A 29 -3.24 -9.26 -6.08
CA PRO A 29 -2.14 -8.64 -6.81
C PRO A 29 -1.75 -9.48 -8.03
N ASP A 30 -1.40 -8.82 -9.13
CA ASP A 30 -0.81 -9.46 -10.31
C ASP A 30 0.73 -9.56 -10.19
N THR A 31 1.37 -10.15 -11.21
CA THR A 31 2.84 -10.23 -11.27
C THR A 31 3.46 -8.83 -11.21
N GLY A 32 4.40 -8.62 -10.28
CA GLY A 32 5.05 -7.33 -10.05
C GLY A 32 4.29 -6.40 -9.12
N GLU A 33 3.17 -6.84 -8.55
CA GLU A 33 2.38 -6.11 -7.57
C GLU A 33 2.47 -6.79 -6.20
N ALA A 34 2.71 -5.99 -5.16
CA ALA A 34 2.69 -6.43 -3.78
C ALA A 34 1.36 -6.10 -3.08
N LEU A 35 0.65 -5.06 -3.56
CA LEU A 35 -0.66 -4.68 -3.07
C LEU A 35 -1.46 -4.00 -4.17
N VAL A 36 -2.74 -4.37 -4.28
CA VAL A 36 -3.73 -3.66 -5.08
C VAL A 36 -4.97 -3.45 -4.24
N ALA A 37 -5.48 -2.21 -4.24
CA ALA A 37 -6.73 -1.91 -3.58
C ALA A 37 -7.54 -0.89 -4.39
N TYR A 38 -8.86 -1.05 -4.39
CA TYR A 38 -9.78 -0.24 -5.16
C TYR A 38 -10.80 0.46 -4.26
N ARG A 39 -11.07 1.74 -4.56
CA ARG A 39 -12.14 2.50 -3.92
C ARG A 39 -12.66 3.57 -4.86
N ASP A 40 -13.97 3.64 -5.06
CA ASP A 40 -14.66 4.76 -5.73
C ASP A 40 -14.01 5.17 -7.08
N GLY A 41 -13.74 4.21 -7.96
CA GLY A 41 -13.10 4.46 -9.26
C GLY A 41 -11.59 4.68 -9.22
N ARG A 42 -10.96 4.60 -8.03
CA ARG A 42 -9.52 4.77 -7.83
C ARG A 42 -8.87 3.46 -7.42
N THR A 43 -7.85 3.06 -8.17
CA THR A 43 -6.97 1.94 -7.79
C THR A 43 -5.66 2.48 -7.24
N ILE A 44 -5.27 1.99 -6.08
CA ILE A 44 -3.93 2.19 -5.52
C ILE A 44 -3.12 0.90 -5.67
N ARG A 45 -1.82 1.05 -5.90
CA ARG A 45 -0.90 -0.06 -6.14
C ARG A 45 0.41 0.17 -5.41
N VAL A 46 0.93 -0.89 -4.81
CA VAL A 46 2.33 -1.02 -4.41
C VAL A 46 2.93 -2.07 -5.34
N LEU A 47 3.89 -1.65 -6.16
CA LEU A 47 4.64 -2.54 -7.05
C LEU A 47 5.85 -3.11 -6.32
N TYR A 48 6.32 -4.28 -6.74
CA TYR A 48 7.56 -4.88 -6.26
C TYR A 48 8.31 -5.54 -7.42
N ASP A 49 9.55 -5.12 -7.62
CA ASP A 49 10.40 -5.58 -8.73
C ASP A 49 11.36 -6.72 -8.34
N GLY A 50 11.14 -7.35 -7.17
CA GLY A 50 12.05 -8.34 -6.61
C GLY A 50 13.18 -7.75 -5.74
N LYS A 51 13.35 -6.42 -5.74
CA LYS A 51 14.36 -5.73 -4.93
C LYS A 51 13.77 -4.60 -4.09
N SER A 52 12.85 -3.82 -4.64
CA SER A 52 12.33 -2.61 -4.01
C SER A 52 10.85 -2.42 -4.30
N THR A 53 10.13 -1.89 -3.32
CA THR A 53 8.74 -1.49 -3.50
C THR A 53 8.68 -0.17 -4.27
N ARG A 54 7.63 0.04 -5.08
CA ARG A 54 7.40 1.30 -5.79
C ARG A 54 5.94 1.70 -5.70
N CYS A 55 5.67 2.99 -5.50
CA CYS A 55 4.30 3.47 -5.45
C CYS A 55 4.15 4.95 -5.85
N SER A 56 2.88 5.35 -6.01
CA SER A 56 2.52 6.75 -6.30
C SER A 56 2.60 7.61 -5.04
N ARG A 57 2.58 8.94 -5.22
CA ARG A 57 2.59 9.89 -4.10
C ARG A 57 1.36 9.73 -3.19
N GLY A 58 0.19 9.41 -3.75
CA GLY A 58 -1.03 9.19 -2.97
C GLY A 58 -0.90 7.97 -2.06
N VAL A 59 -0.27 6.90 -2.54
CA VAL A 59 0.00 5.71 -1.72
C VAL A 59 1.00 6.01 -0.62
N MET A 60 2.04 6.81 -0.89
CA MET A 60 2.98 7.22 0.16
C MET A 60 2.31 8.06 1.26
N ALA A 61 1.36 8.92 0.93
CA ALA A 61 0.63 9.67 1.95
C ALA A 61 -0.19 8.76 2.87
N LEU A 62 -0.83 7.73 2.29
CA LEU A 62 -1.55 6.71 3.06
C LEU A 62 -0.59 5.86 3.90
N TRP A 63 0.57 5.51 3.34
CA TRP A 63 1.61 4.78 4.04
C TRP A 63 2.10 5.53 5.29
N HIS A 64 2.47 6.81 5.16
CA HIS A 64 2.88 7.60 6.31
C HIS A 64 1.76 7.77 7.34
N THR A 65 0.51 7.89 6.89
CA THR A 65 -0.64 7.91 7.81
C THR A 65 -0.72 6.59 8.60
N PHE A 66 -0.54 5.45 7.93
CA PHE A 66 -0.48 4.15 8.58
C PHE A 66 0.69 4.06 9.57
N GLU A 67 1.89 4.53 9.21
CA GLU A 67 3.05 4.53 10.10
C GLU A 67 2.78 5.31 11.39
N CYS A 68 2.28 6.55 11.28
CA CYS A 68 2.03 7.39 12.45
C CYS A 68 0.92 6.84 13.36
N PHE A 69 -0.17 6.32 12.77
CA PHE A 69 -1.37 5.96 13.54
C PHE A 69 -1.49 4.46 13.86
N CYS A 70 -0.64 3.60 13.29
CA CYS A 70 -0.68 2.15 13.54
C CYS A 70 0.67 1.56 13.96
N LEU A 71 1.79 2.19 13.61
CA LEU A 71 3.12 1.74 14.03
C LEU A 71 3.76 2.64 15.10
N GLY A 72 3.23 3.86 15.29
CA GLY A 72 3.79 4.84 16.23
C GLY A 72 5.16 5.38 15.80
N ARG A 73 5.37 5.48 14.49
CA ARG A 73 6.59 6.01 13.86
C ARG A 73 6.44 7.46 13.43
#